data_AF-A0A2G9YEC7-F1
#
_entry.id   AF-A0A2G9YEC7-F1
#
_cell.length_a   1.000
_cell.length_b   1.000
_cell.length_c   1.000
_cell.angle_alpha   90.00
_cell.angle_beta   90.00
_cell.angle_gamma   90.00
#
_symmetry.space_group_name_H-M   'P 1'
#
loop_
_entity.id
_entity.type
_entity.pdbx_description
1 polymer ?
#
loop_
_entity_poly.entity_id
_entity_poly.type
_entity_poly.pdbx_seq_one_letter_code
_entity_poly.pdbx_strand_id
1 'polypeptide(L)'
;RSAIHKIRPTKDLMSNRYLTSQKFASRHIDLLDQLTFYGAVRRKGNIHLWCRAFDIKSPKADGVTGHDVAELFKREDYEKIARYNVGDLRATKDLYEYWEKYIRF
;
A
#
# COMPACT_ATOMS: atom_id res chain seq x y z
N ARG A 1 19.00 1.26 10.17
CA ARG A 1 19.86 0.05 10.06
C ARG A 1 21.14 0.31 9.26
N SER A 2 21.11 0.91 8.06
CA SER A 2 22.33 1.12 7.24
C SER A 2 23.43 1.96 7.92
N ALA A 3 23.05 3.00 8.67
CA ALA A 3 23.99 3.84 9.41
C ALA A 3 24.80 3.07 10.46
N ILE A 4 24.20 2.07 11.12
CA ILE A 4 24.88 1.19 12.10
C ILE A 4 26.01 0.41 11.41
N HIS A 5 25.81 0.04 10.14
CA HIS A 5 26.79 -0.68 9.33
C HIS A 5 27.72 0.25 8.53
N LYS A 6 27.65 1.58 8.74
CA LYS A 6 28.41 2.59 7.97
C LYS A 6 28.18 2.52 6.45
N ILE A 7 27.02 2.01 6.04
CA ILE A 7 26.62 1.91 4.64
C ILE A 7 25.77 3.14 4.30
N ARG A 8 26.21 3.92 3.32
CA ARG A 8 25.42 5.02 2.75
C ARG A 8 24.36 4.43 1.80
N PRO A 9 23.06 4.67 2.04
CA PRO A 9 22.02 4.26 1.10
C PRO A 9 22.23 4.95 -0.26
N THR A 10 22.03 4.19 -1.35
CA THR A 10 22.15 4.70 -2.72
C THR A 10 20.91 5.47 -3.18
N LYS A 11 19.77 5.26 -2.51
CA LYS A 11 18.49 5.93 -2.77
C LYS A 11 17.86 6.37 -1.46
N ASP A 12 17.31 7.57 -1.47
CA ASP A 12 16.40 8.03 -0.42
C ASP A 12 15.00 7.46 -0.72
N LEU A 13 14.53 6.55 0.12
CA LEU A 13 13.18 5.98 0.04
C LEU A 13 12.20 6.73 0.95
N MET A 14 12.69 7.63 1.80
CA MET A 14 11.93 8.34 2.82
C MET A 14 12.00 9.85 2.59
N SER A 15 11.92 10.26 1.31
CA SER A 15 11.86 11.67 0.94
C SER A 15 10.59 12.33 1.48
N ASN A 16 10.41 13.63 1.24
CA ASN A 16 9.27 14.36 1.77
C ASN A 16 7.92 13.69 1.45
N ARG A 17 6.96 13.83 2.37
CA ARG A 17 5.63 13.22 2.24
C ARG A 17 4.88 13.64 0.97
N TYR A 18 4.95 14.93 0.60
CA TYR A 18 4.25 15.45 -0.57
C TYR A 18 5.04 15.18 -1.84
N LEU A 19 4.37 14.68 -2.89
CA LEU A 19 5.00 14.28 -4.15
C LEU A 19 5.77 15.42 -4.82
N THR A 20 5.25 16.65 -4.74
CA THR A 20 5.89 17.86 -5.29
C THR A 20 7.18 18.24 -4.58
N SER A 21 7.37 17.78 -3.35
CA SER A 21 8.54 18.08 -2.52
C SER A 21 9.54 16.93 -2.43
N GLN A 22 9.26 15.79 -3.07
CA GLN A 22 10.18 14.65 -3.16
C GLN A 22 11.32 14.98 -4.12
N LYS A 23 12.55 14.99 -3.60
CA LYS A 23 13.75 15.40 -4.35
C LYS A 23 14.35 14.20 -5.10
N PHE A 24 14.59 14.35 -6.41
CA PHE A 24 15.45 13.61 -7.38
C PHE A 24 15.69 12.07 -7.23
N ALA A 25 15.10 11.39 -6.27
CA ALA A 25 15.26 9.98 -5.97
C ALA A 25 13.96 9.22 -6.29
N SER A 26 13.81 8.03 -5.71
CA SER A 26 12.62 7.19 -5.84
C SER A 26 11.38 7.97 -5.40
N ARG A 27 10.37 8.09 -6.28
CA ARG A 27 9.08 8.68 -5.89
C ARG A 27 8.28 7.66 -5.10
N HIS A 28 7.92 8.01 -3.87
CA HIS A 28 7.05 7.21 -3.03
C HIS A 28 5.62 7.78 -3.08
N ILE A 29 4.73 7.06 -3.74
CA ILE A 29 3.32 7.42 -3.87
C ILE A 29 2.52 6.61 -2.86
N ASP A 30 2.24 7.22 -1.71
CA ASP A 30 1.35 6.64 -0.72
C ASP A 30 -0.11 6.90 -1.13
N LEU A 31 -0.82 5.84 -1.55
CA LEU A 31 -2.22 5.93 -1.98
C LEU A 31 -3.16 6.34 -0.86
N LEU A 32 -2.88 6.02 0.40
CA LEU A 32 -3.71 6.49 1.50
C LEU A 32 -3.59 8.01 1.63
N ASP A 33 -2.38 8.56 1.52
CA ASP A 33 -2.19 10.01 1.48
C ASP A 33 -2.86 10.64 0.25
N GLN A 34 -2.71 10.03 -0.93
CA GLN A 34 -3.33 10.54 -2.15
C GLN A 34 -4.86 10.55 -2.07
N LEU A 35 -5.48 9.42 -1.71
CA LEU A 35 -6.94 9.27 -1.66
C LEU A 35 -7.57 10.02 -0.48
N THR A 36 -6.77 10.41 0.51
CA THR A 36 -7.22 11.27 1.61
C THR A 36 -6.85 12.74 1.43
N PHE A 37 -6.31 13.13 0.27
CA PHE A 37 -5.82 14.48 -0.01
C PHE A 37 -4.93 14.99 1.12
N TYR A 38 -3.94 14.17 1.49
CA TYR A 38 -3.01 14.41 2.58
C TYR A 38 -3.68 14.69 3.95
N GLY A 39 -4.86 14.10 4.16
CA GLY A 39 -5.64 14.25 5.39
C GLY A 39 -6.68 15.37 5.36
N ALA A 40 -6.95 16.01 4.21
CA ALA A 40 -8.05 16.96 4.09
C ALA A 40 -9.42 16.30 4.32
N VAL A 41 -9.54 14.99 4.10
CA VAL A 41 -10.76 14.23 4.43
C VAL A 41 -10.68 13.64 5.85
N ARG A 42 -11.75 13.83 6.64
CA ARG A 42 -11.84 13.28 8.01
C ARG A 42 -11.87 11.75 8.05
N ARG A 43 -12.51 11.10 7.05
CA ARG A 43 -12.65 9.65 7.00
C ARG A 43 -11.50 9.05 6.17
N LYS A 44 -10.59 8.35 6.84
CA LYS A 44 -9.55 7.56 6.18
C LYS A 44 -10.14 6.20 5.80
N GLY A 45 -10.43 6.00 4.52
CA GLY A 45 -10.82 4.70 4.00
C GLY A 45 -9.66 3.71 4.10
N ASN A 46 -9.92 2.49 4.56
CA ASN A 46 -8.97 1.39 4.40
C ASN A 46 -8.98 0.91 2.94
N ILE A 47 -8.00 0.07 2.56
CA ILE A 47 -7.91 -0.49 1.21
C ILE A 47 -9.21 -1.17 0.76
N HIS A 48 -9.91 -1.87 1.66
CA HIS A 48 -11.18 -2.53 1.35
C HIS A 48 -12.29 -1.54 0.98
N LEU A 49 -12.40 -0.41 1.68
CA LEU A 49 -13.37 0.64 1.39
C LEU A 49 -13.13 1.23 -0.01
N TRP A 50 -11.86 1.57 -0.31
CA TRP A 50 -11.50 2.14 -1.61
C TRP A 50 -11.70 1.13 -2.74
N CYS A 51 -11.31 -0.14 -2.54
CA CYS A 51 -11.58 -1.18 -3.53
C CYS A 51 -13.07 -1.27 -3.84
N ARG A 52 -13.94 -1.30 -2.83
CA ARG A 52 -15.39 -1.32 -3.02
C ARG A 52 -15.90 -0.08 -3.73
N ALA A 53 -15.39 1.11 -3.40
CA ALA A 53 -15.82 2.36 -4.01
C ALA A 53 -15.49 2.45 -5.51
N PHE A 54 -14.39 1.83 -5.93
CA PHE A 54 -13.93 1.80 -7.33
C PHE A 54 -14.25 0.48 -8.06
N ASP A 55 -15.11 -0.37 -7.47
CA ASP A 55 -15.48 -1.68 -8.01
C ASP A 55 -14.29 -2.61 -8.32
N ILE A 56 -13.25 -2.53 -7.48
CA ILE A 56 -12.06 -3.39 -7.52
C ILE A 56 -12.28 -4.59 -6.59
N LYS A 57 -11.87 -5.78 -7.04
CA LYS A 57 -11.90 -6.98 -6.21
C LYS A 57 -11.08 -6.75 -4.94
N SER A 58 -11.74 -6.79 -3.78
CA SER A 58 -11.04 -6.62 -2.52
C SER A 58 -10.21 -7.87 -2.16
N PRO A 59 -9.00 -7.71 -1.58
CA PRO A 59 -8.18 -8.82 -1.09
C PRO A 59 -8.89 -9.69 -0.04
N LYS A 60 -9.84 -9.10 0.69
CA LYS A 60 -10.65 -9.81 1.71
C LYS A 60 -11.69 -10.76 1.12
N ALA A 61 -11.93 -10.73 -0.19
CA ALA A 61 -12.91 -11.61 -0.84
C ALA A 61 -12.47 -13.08 -0.82
N ASP A 62 -11.17 -13.34 -0.71
CA ASP A 62 -10.60 -14.69 -0.76
C ASP A 62 -10.54 -15.37 0.63
N GLY A 63 -11.24 -14.83 1.64
CA GLY A 63 -11.52 -15.47 2.93
C GLY A 63 -10.42 -15.40 3.98
N VAL A 64 -9.19 -15.04 3.60
CA VAL A 64 -8.08 -14.78 4.55
C VAL A 64 -8.12 -13.32 4.99
N THR A 65 -8.05 -13.08 6.29
CA THR A 65 -7.95 -11.75 6.88
C THR A 65 -6.63 -11.59 7.64
N GLY A 66 -6.28 -10.34 7.98
CA GLY A 66 -5.09 -10.05 8.78
C GLY A 66 -5.10 -10.75 10.16
N HIS A 67 -6.27 -11.11 10.69
CA HIS A 67 -6.39 -11.84 11.96
C HIS A 67 -5.97 -13.31 11.82
N ASP A 68 -6.08 -13.89 10.63
CA ASP A 68 -5.79 -15.29 10.37
C ASP A 68 -4.29 -15.54 10.16
N VAL A 69 -3.52 -14.50 9.82
CA VAL A 69 -2.09 -14.60 9.45
C VAL A 69 -1.26 -15.27 10.54
N ALA A 70 -1.49 -14.92 11.82
CA ALA A 70 -0.73 -15.49 12.92
C ALA A 70 -0.99 -17.00 13.09
N GLU A 71 -2.22 -17.43 12.91
CA GLU A 71 -2.60 -18.85 13.00
C GLU A 71 -2.12 -19.63 11.78
N LEU A 72 -2.29 -19.08 10.57
CA LEU A 72 -1.77 -19.66 9.34
C LEU A 72 -0.25 -19.85 9.41
N PHE A 73 0.47 -18.89 9.99
CA PHE A 73 1.92 -18.98 10.14
C PHE A 73 2.32 -20.09 11.11
N LYS A 74 1.62 -20.23 12.25
CA LYS A 74 1.84 -21.33 13.20
C LYS A 74 1.54 -22.70 12.60
N ARG A 75 0.60 -22.78 11.67
CA ARG A 75 0.24 -23.99 10.92
C ARG A 75 1.13 -24.23 9.70
N GLU A 76 2.12 -23.38 9.46
CA GLU A 76 3.02 -23.45 8.30
C GLU A 76 2.29 -23.33 6.94
N ASP A 77 1.08 -22.75 6.94
CA ASP A 77 0.25 -22.51 5.76
C ASP A 77 0.75 -21.26 4.98
N TYR A 78 2.05 -21.22 4.68
CA TYR A 78 2.71 -20.06 4.07
C TYR A 78 2.17 -19.70 2.70
N GLU A 79 1.71 -20.69 1.92
CA GLU A 79 1.14 -20.45 0.60
C GLU A 79 -0.14 -19.60 0.68
N LYS A 80 -1.00 -19.84 1.67
CA LYS A 80 -2.21 -19.03 1.86
C LYS A 80 -1.87 -17.60 2.22
N ILE A 81 -0.86 -17.39 3.08
CA ILE A 81 -0.36 -16.07 3.42
C ILE A 81 0.20 -15.36 2.19
N ALA A 82 0.99 -16.07 1.37
CA ALA A 82 1.56 -15.52 0.14
C ALA A 82 0.47 -15.11 -0.87
N ARG A 83 -0.55 -15.96 -1.06
CA ARG A 83 -1.70 -15.64 -1.93
C ARG A 83 -2.48 -14.42 -1.43
N TYR A 84 -2.72 -14.32 -0.13
CA TYR A 84 -3.33 -13.15 0.50
C TYR A 84 -2.52 -11.87 0.22
N ASN A 85 -1.20 -11.91 0.44
CA ASN A 85 -0.31 -10.77 0.18
C ASN A 85 -0.30 -10.37 -1.31
N VAL A 86 -0.32 -11.34 -2.23
CA VAL A 86 -0.42 -11.06 -3.67
C VAL A 86 -1.76 -10.39 -4.02
N GLY A 87 -2.84 -10.76 -3.34
CA GLY A 87 -4.14 -10.08 -3.44
C GLY A 87 -4.04 -8.59 -3.10
N ASP A 88 -3.39 -8.25 -1.98
CA ASP A 88 -3.14 -6.86 -1.57
C ASP A 88 -2.33 -6.08 -2.61
N LEU A 89 -1.31 -6.71 -3.23
CA LEU A 89 -0.50 -6.08 -4.29
C LEU A 89 -1.34 -5.75 -5.54
N ARG A 90 -2.19 -6.67 -5.99
CA ARG A 90 -3.07 -6.46 -7.14
C ARG A 90 -4.07 -5.35 -6.88
N ALA A 91 -4.76 -5.39 -5.74
CA ALA A 91 -5.71 -4.35 -5.36
C ALA A 91 -5.05 -2.96 -5.25
N THR A 92 -3.83 -2.90 -4.70
CA THR A 92 -3.06 -1.65 -4.60
C THR A 92 -2.67 -1.11 -5.98
N LYS A 93 -2.25 -1.99 -6.90
CA LYS A 93 -1.95 -1.62 -8.29
C LYS A 93 -3.18 -1.03 -8.98
N ASP A 94 -4.33 -1.71 -8.89
CA ASP A 94 -5.55 -1.26 -9.56
C ASP A 94 -6.02 0.09 -8.99
N LEU A 95 -5.95 0.27 -7.66
CA LEU A 95 -6.22 1.57 -7.01
C LEU A 95 -5.26 2.67 -7.48
N TYR A 96 -3.98 2.34 -7.65
CA TYR A 96 -3.00 3.27 -8.18
C TYR A 96 -3.35 3.71 -9.60
N GLU A 97 -3.75 2.80 -10.47
CA GLU A 97 -4.13 3.11 -11.86
C GLU A 97 -5.37 4.03 -11.90
N TYR A 98 -6.35 3.81 -11.02
CA TYR A 98 -7.49 4.72 -10.88
C TYR A 98 -7.06 6.12 -10.42
N TRP A 99 -6.23 6.19 -9.38
CA TRP A 99 -5.73 7.47 -8.89
C TRP A 99 -4.94 8.21 -9.97
N GLU A 100 -4.02 7.53 -10.64
CA GLU A 100 -3.17 8.11 -11.67
C GLU A 100 -3.99 8.64 -12.86
N LYS A 101 -5.01 7.89 -13.28
CA LYS A 101 -5.79 8.21 -14.47
C LYS A 101 -6.88 9.26 -14.23
N TYR A 102 -7.52 9.25 -13.06
CA TYR A 102 -8.75 10.03 -12.84
C TYR A 102 -8.71 11.02 -11.67
N ILE A 103 -7.70 10.94 -10.79
CA ILE A 103 -7.61 11.79 -9.59
C ILE A 103 -6.38 12.71 -9.65
N ARG A 104 -5.27 12.23 -10.21
CA ARG A 104 -4.03 13.00 -10.33
C ARG A 104 -4.24 14.17 -11.31
N PHE A 105 -4.03 15.39 -10.82
CA PHE A 105 -4.03 16.64 -11.58
C PHE A 105 -2.62 17.22 -11.73
#